data_AF-A0A2T5LVS3-F1
#
_entry.id   AF-A0A2T5LVS3-F1
#
_cell.length_a   1.000
_cell.length_b   1.000
_cell.length_c   1.000
_cell.angle_alpha   90.00
_cell.angle_beta   90.00
_cell.angle_gamma   90.00
#
_symmetry.space_group_name_H-M   'P 1'
#
loop_
_entity.id
_entity.type
_entity.pdbx_description
1 polymer ?
#
loop_
_entity_poly.entity_id
_entity_poly.type
_entity_poly.pdbx_seq_one_letter_code
_entity_poly.pdbx_strand_id
1 'polypeptide(L)'
;MGIPSERLDYTIRAILPRVRAIIYIALSIVLSIKLIRHILPDPPYEWRPEPSPLCATELYTVRNGDTCNSISVMHKIPSHGLWEGNKNTIPWCNVIQPGMVLCLPPSCDVVHQLQPGDTCESIEIDHADVLNGATFLSLNPWLQNYQDCEKLHLNPELAGTVYCLGIQGGYFGSPQNAWNPVSLKNMKTGERGRYGLSPRGNAFGLDPCVAHALKKSVAVANGPPNFGSGPMLKGTISPASNRTDFWHSH
;
A
#
# COMPACT_ATOMS: atom_id res chain seq x y z
N MET A 1 -17.58 -65.06 -40.16
CA MET A 1 -16.15 -65.28 -40.49
C MET A 1 -15.38 -65.32 -39.18
N GLY A 2 -15.03 -66.52 -38.69
CA GLY A 2 -14.21 -66.67 -37.49
C GLY A 2 -12.73 -66.45 -37.82
N ILE A 3 -11.97 -65.84 -36.92
CA ILE A 3 -10.53 -65.70 -37.07
C ILE A 3 -9.91 -67.11 -36.97
N PRO A 4 -9.06 -67.53 -37.91
CA PRO A 4 -8.41 -68.84 -37.86
C PRO A 4 -7.59 -69.00 -36.56
N SER A 5 -7.73 -70.13 -35.87
CA SER A 5 -7.09 -70.41 -34.57
C SER A 5 -5.56 -70.24 -34.60
N GLU A 6 -4.91 -70.57 -35.72
CA GLU A 6 -3.46 -70.37 -35.89
C GLU A 6 -3.02 -68.91 -35.82
N ARG A 7 -3.86 -67.97 -36.28
CA ARG A 7 -3.53 -66.54 -36.27
C ARG A 7 -3.61 -65.97 -34.85
N LEU A 8 -4.51 -66.49 -34.02
CA LEU A 8 -4.66 -66.08 -32.62
C LEU A 8 -3.44 -66.51 -31.78
N ASP A 9 -2.94 -67.73 -31.99
CA ASP A 9 -1.77 -68.25 -31.28
C ASP A 9 -0.48 -67.48 -31.61
N TYR A 10 -0.29 -67.10 -32.88
CA TYR A 10 0.86 -66.28 -33.29
C TYR A 10 0.83 -64.90 -32.64
N THR A 11 -0.35 -64.24 -32.63
CA THR A 11 -0.53 -62.92 -32.02
C THR A 11 -0.29 -62.96 -30.50
N ILE A 12 -0.77 -63.99 -29.81
CA ILE A 12 -0.54 -64.17 -28.37
C ILE A 12 0.96 -64.39 -28.09
N ARG A 13 1.64 -65.27 -28.84
CA ARG A 13 3.08 -65.53 -28.68
C ARG A 13 3.93 -64.27 -28.93
N ALA A 14 3.51 -63.40 -29.84
CA ALA A 14 4.21 -62.15 -30.12
C ALA A 14 3.99 -61.06 -29.04
N ILE A 15 2.81 -61.01 -28.42
CA ILE A 15 2.41 -59.94 -27.48
C ILE A 15 2.73 -60.29 -26.02
N LEU A 16 2.59 -61.57 -25.64
CA LEU A 16 2.80 -62.05 -24.28
C LEU A 16 4.15 -61.64 -23.64
N PRO A 17 5.32 -61.68 -24.33
CA PRO A 17 6.57 -61.23 -23.74
C PRO A 17 6.58 -59.72 -23.46
N ARG A 18 5.94 -58.91 -24.32
CA ARG A 18 5.83 -57.44 -24.11
C ARG A 18 4.92 -57.12 -22.92
N VAL A 19 3.79 -57.81 -22.80
CA VAL A 19 2.87 -57.66 -21.66
C VAL A 19 3.55 -58.09 -20.35
N ARG A 20 4.28 -59.22 -20.36
CA ARG A 20 5.07 -59.65 -19.21
C ARG A 20 6.11 -58.60 -18.81
N ALA A 21 6.86 -58.04 -19.76
CA ALA A 21 7.84 -57.00 -19.47
C ALA A 21 7.20 -55.75 -18.84
N ILE A 22 6.05 -55.30 -19.34
CA ILE A 22 5.30 -54.17 -18.77
C ILE A 22 4.86 -54.47 -17.34
N ILE A 23 4.35 -55.68 -17.08
CA ILE A 23 3.93 -56.09 -15.74
C ILE A 23 5.14 -56.10 -14.78
N TYR A 24 6.29 -56.62 -15.20
CA TYR A 24 7.50 -56.63 -14.36
C TYR A 24 8.03 -55.24 -14.06
N ILE A 25 7.99 -54.32 -15.04
CA ILE A 25 8.38 -52.92 -14.85
C ILE A 25 7.42 -52.24 -13.88
N ALA A 26 6.10 -52.39 -14.07
CA ALA A 26 5.09 -51.82 -13.20
C ALA A 26 5.22 -52.34 -11.75
N LEU A 27 5.40 -53.65 -11.57
CA LEU A 27 5.61 -54.25 -10.25
C LEU A 27 6.90 -53.77 -9.59
N SER A 28 8.00 -53.64 -10.34
CA SER A 28 9.26 -53.11 -9.83
C SER A 28 9.14 -51.64 -9.40
N ILE A 29 8.44 -50.80 -10.17
CA ILE A 29 8.19 -49.40 -9.83
C ILE A 29 7.34 -49.30 -8.55
N VAL A 30 6.26 -50.07 -8.47
CA VAL A 30 5.37 -50.08 -7.29
C VAL A 30 6.12 -50.57 -6.04
N LEU A 31 6.92 -51.62 -6.17
CA LEU A 31 7.73 -52.14 -5.07
C LEU A 31 8.78 -51.11 -4.61
N SER A 32 9.40 -50.38 -5.56
CA SER A 32 10.37 -49.33 -5.26
C SER A 32 9.71 -48.13 -4.56
N ILE A 33 8.54 -47.68 -5.02
CA ILE A 33 7.78 -46.60 -4.36
C ILE A 33 7.38 -47.01 -2.94
N LYS A 34 6.96 -48.26 -2.75
CA LYS A 34 6.60 -48.80 -1.43
C LYS A 34 7.82 -48.86 -0.51
N LEU A 35 8.98 -49.25 -1.02
CA LEU A 35 10.23 -49.26 -0.25
C LEU A 35 10.68 -47.84 0.12
N ILE A 36 10.58 -46.86 -0.79
CA ILE A 36 10.90 -45.45 -0.52
C ILE A 36 9.99 -44.86 0.58
N ARG A 37 8.69 -45.20 0.59
CA ARG A 37 7.75 -44.79 1.65
C ARG A 37 8.07 -45.38 3.03
N HIS A 38 8.78 -46.50 3.09
CA HIS A 38 9.20 -47.09 4.37
C HIS A 38 10.56 -46.57 4.86
N ILE A 39 11.31 -45.84 4.02
CA ILE A 39 12.63 -45.27 4.35
C ILE A 39 12.49 -43.80 4.76
N LEU A 40 11.47 -43.09 4.27
CA LEU A 40 11.14 -41.76 4.75
C LEU A 40 10.34 -41.92 6.06
N PRO A 41 10.85 -41.46 7.22
CA PRO A 41 9.99 -41.35 8.40
C PRO A 41 8.79 -40.50 8.02
N ASP A 42 7.59 -40.89 8.48
CA ASP A 42 6.42 -40.03 8.36
C ASP A 42 6.82 -38.63 8.86
N PRO A 43 6.62 -37.58 8.05
CA PRO A 43 7.03 -36.25 8.47
C PRO A 43 6.27 -35.94 9.77
N PRO A 44 6.94 -35.46 10.83
CA PRO A 44 6.33 -35.31 12.15
C PRO A 44 5.40 -34.08 12.21
N TYR A 45 4.64 -33.82 11.16
CA TYR A 45 3.54 -32.86 11.19
C TYR A 45 2.25 -33.64 11.44
N GLU A 46 1.98 -33.85 12.72
CA GLU A 46 0.60 -33.94 13.17
C GLU A 46 -0.09 -32.63 12.75
N TRP A 47 -1.27 -32.69 12.13
CA TRP A 47 -2.03 -31.51 11.72
C TRP A 47 -2.55 -30.80 12.98
N ARG A 48 -1.67 -30.09 13.69
CA ARG A 48 -2.10 -29.02 14.57
C ARG A 48 -2.64 -27.93 13.66
N PRO A 49 -3.89 -27.47 13.82
CA PRO A 49 -4.28 -26.22 13.20
C PRO A 49 -3.23 -25.19 13.60
N GLU A 50 -2.62 -24.56 12.59
CA GLU A 50 -1.72 -23.42 12.81
C GLU A 50 -2.37 -22.52 13.85
N PRO A 51 -1.67 -22.11 14.92
CA PRO A 51 -2.23 -21.17 15.87
C PRO A 51 -2.77 -19.99 15.04
N SER A 52 -4.06 -19.71 15.22
CA SER A 52 -4.73 -18.55 14.60
C SER A 52 -3.75 -17.40 14.59
N PRO A 53 -3.50 -16.73 13.45
CA PRO A 53 -2.67 -15.54 13.45
C PRO A 53 -3.19 -14.66 14.58
N LEU A 54 -2.28 -14.26 15.49
CA LEU A 54 -2.62 -13.48 16.67
C LEU A 54 -3.19 -12.15 16.17
N CYS A 55 -4.50 -12.10 15.97
CA CYS A 55 -5.19 -10.88 15.67
C CYS A 55 -5.30 -10.13 16.99
N ALA A 56 -4.55 -9.03 17.11
CA ALA A 56 -4.53 -8.21 18.32
C ALA A 56 -5.85 -7.44 18.55
N THR A 57 -6.78 -7.56 17.61
CA THR A 57 -7.99 -6.75 17.46
C THR A 57 -9.18 -7.66 17.14
N GLU A 58 -9.88 -7.42 16.02
CA GLU A 58 -11.12 -8.10 15.65
C GLU A 58 -10.92 -8.98 14.43
N LEU A 59 -11.60 -10.13 14.41
CA LEU A 59 -11.64 -11.01 13.25
C LEU A 59 -12.88 -10.71 12.39
N TYR A 60 -12.70 -10.73 11.08
CA TYR A 60 -13.77 -10.57 10.10
C TYR A 60 -13.83 -11.77 9.15
N THR A 61 -15.04 -12.31 8.96
CA THR A 61 -15.28 -13.34 7.95
C THR A 61 -15.78 -12.70 6.67
N VAL A 62 -15.00 -12.84 5.59
CA VAL A 62 -15.30 -12.30 4.26
C VAL A 62 -16.62 -12.87 3.75
N ARG A 63 -17.48 -11.98 3.25
CA ARG A 63 -18.80 -12.29 2.70
C ARG A 63 -18.78 -12.23 1.19
N ASN A 64 -19.84 -12.75 0.57
CA ASN A 64 -19.99 -12.69 -0.87
C ASN A 64 -20.11 -11.23 -1.35
N GLY A 65 -19.27 -10.85 -2.33
CA GLY A 65 -19.20 -9.49 -2.86
C GLY A 65 -18.27 -8.54 -2.11
N ASP A 66 -17.62 -8.98 -1.03
CA ASP A 66 -16.63 -8.16 -0.34
C ASP A 66 -15.37 -7.98 -1.17
N THR A 67 -14.76 -6.81 -0.99
CA THR A 67 -13.42 -6.46 -1.46
C THR A 67 -12.63 -5.90 -0.28
N CYS A 68 -11.29 -5.86 -0.36
CA CYS A 68 -10.50 -5.16 0.65
C CYS A 68 -11.03 -3.73 0.89
N ASN A 69 -11.32 -3.01 -0.20
CA ASN A 69 -11.79 -1.62 -0.10
C ASN A 69 -13.16 -1.52 0.59
N SER A 70 -14.12 -2.39 0.26
CA SER A 70 -15.45 -2.34 0.88
C SER A 70 -15.40 -2.69 2.37
N ILE A 71 -14.59 -3.69 2.74
CA ILE A 71 -14.32 -4.03 4.15
C ILE A 71 -13.66 -2.83 4.84
N SER A 72 -12.65 -2.23 4.21
CA SER A 72 -11.93 -1.09 4.77
C SER A 72 -12.79 0.14 5.01
N VAL A 73 -13.66 0.48 4.06
CA VAL A 73 -14.63 1.57 4.22
C VAL A 73 -15.63 1.25 5.34
N MET A 74 -16.19 0.03 5.35
CA MET A 74 -17.19 -0.40 6.33
C MET A 74 -16.64 -0.37 7.76
N HIS A 75 -15.40 -0.82 7.95
CA HIS A 75 -14.76 -0.93 9.26
C HIS A 75 -13.87 0.27 9.61
N LYS A 76 -13.81 1.30 8.75
CA LYS A 76 -12.99 2.52 8.95
C LYS A 76 -11.52 2.20 9.23
N ILE A 77 -10.96 1.28 8.45
CA ILE A 77 -9.57 0.84 8.53
C ILE A 77 -8.83 1.14 7.23
N PRO A 78 -7.51 1.29 7.24
CA PRO A 78 -6.74 1.42 6.01
C PRO A 78 -6.66 0.07 5.30
N SER A 79 -6.88 0.04 3.97
CA SER A 79 -6.78 -1.21 3.21
C SER A 79 -5.36 -1.78 3.19
N HIS A 80 -4.35 -0.91 3.26
CA HIS A 80 -2.96 -1.36 3.40
C HIS A 80 -2.74 -2.08 4.73
N GLY A 81 -3.28 -1.56 5.83
CA GLY A 81 -3.21 -2.23 7.13
C GLY A 81 -3.96 -3.57 7.13
N LEU A 82 -5.09 -3.65 6.42
CA LEU A 82 -5.82 -4.91 6.24
C LEU A 82 -4.97 -5.94 5.50
N TRP A 83 -4.32 -5.57 4.40
CA TRP A 83 -3.43 -6.47 3.67
C TRP A 83 -2.19 -6.87 4.49
N GLU A 84 -1.46 -5.90 5.05
CA GLU A 84 -0.22 -6.15 5.79
C GLU A 84 -0.46 -7.05 7.01
N GLY A 85 -1.56 -6.83 7.74
CA GLY A 85 -1.97 -7.67 8.87
C GLY A 85 -2.38 -9.10 8.49
N ASN A 86 -2.61 -9.36 7.21
CA ASN A 86 -3.10 -10.65 6.69
C ASN A 86 -2.21 -11.23 5.59
N LYS A 87 -0.97 -10.75 5.40
CA LYS A 87 -0.09 -11.16 4.29
C LYS A 87 0.25 -12.66 4.24
N ASN A 88 0.10 -13.36 5.37
CA ASN A 88 0.27 -14.81 5.45
C ASN A 88 -0.97 -15.59 4.97
N THR A 89 -2.12 -14.93 4.92
CA THR A 89 -3.42 -15.49 4.53
C THR A 89 -3.80 -15.05 3.11
N ILE A 90 -3.54 -13.80 2.76
CA ILE A 90 -3.83 -13.21 1.46
C ILE A 90 -2.56 -12.61 0.87
N PRO A 91 -2.09 -13.06 -0.32
CA PRO A 91 -0.91 -12.47 -0.94
C PRO A 91 -1.17 -11.04 -1.46
N TRP A 92 -2.42 -10.72 -1.82
CA TRP A 92 -2.83 -9.42 -2.36
C TRP A 92 -4.27 -9.10 -1.94
N CYS A 93 -4.69 -7.86 -2.09
CA CYS A 93 -6.06 -7.45 -1.77
C CYS A 93 -7.13 -7.90 -2.78
N ASN A 94 -6.74 -8.22 -4.02
CA ASN A 94 -7.66 -8.69 -5.06
C ASN A 94 -7.99 -10.20 -4.99
N VAL A 95 -7.42 -10.94 -4.04
CA VAL A 95 -7.60 -12.41 -3.92
C VAL A 95 -8.44 -12.85 -2.71
N ILE A 96 -9.12 -11.91 -2.03
CA ILE A 96 -10.00 -12.30 -0.92
C ILE A 96 -11.21 -13.09 -1.44
N GLN A 97 -11.63 -14.10 -0.68
CA GLN A 97 -12.74 -14.98 -1.03
C GLN A 97 -13.71 -15.15 0.15
N PRO A 98 -15.01 -15.35 -0.11
CA PRO A 98 -15.98 -15.60 0.94
C PRO A 98 -15.57 -16.76 1.84
N GLY A 99 -15.73 -16.60 3.16
CA GLY A 99 -15.34 -17.57 4.17
C GLY A 99 -13.90 -17.43 4.68
N MET A 100 -13.05 -16.63 4.04
CA MET A 100 -11.75 -16.27 4.62
C MET A 100 -11.93 -15.49 5.92
N VAL A 101 -11.08 -15.74 6.90
CA VAL A 101 -11.04 -14.99 8.15
C VAL A 101 -9.83 -14.06 8.12
N LEU A 102 -10.10 -12.75 8.22
CA LEU A 102 -9.10 -11.69 8.20
C LEU A 102 -9.04 -10.99 9.55
N CYS A 103 -7.85 -10.59 9.96
CA CYS A 103 -7.65 -9.69 11.08
C CYS A 103 -7.88 -8.24 10.66
N LEU A 104 -8.77 -7.53 11.34
CA LEU A 104 -9.00 -6.10 11.12
C LEU A 104 -7.99 -5.29 11.93
N PRO A 105 -7.16 -4.42 11.34
CA PRO A 105 -6.31 -3.51 12.10
C PRO A 105 -7.16 -2.48 12.89
N PRO A 106 -6.55 -1.67 13.77
CA PRO A 106 -7.28 -0.61 14.47
C PRO A 106 -7.93 0.40 13.52
N SER A 107 -9.17 0.80 13.81
CA SER A 107 -9.92 1.80 13.03
C SER A 107 -9.40 3.22 13.26
N CYS A 108 -9.65 4.13 12.31
CA CYS A 108 -9.15 5.52 12.33
C CYS A 108 -10.23 6.61 12.23
N ASP A 109 -11.47 6.29 12.63
CA ASP A 109 -12.68 7.14 12.62
C ASP A 109 -13.16 7.66 11.25
N VAL A 110 -12.25 8.17 10.44
CA VAL A 110 -12.47 8.71 9.10
C VAL A 110 -11.46 8.06 8.16
N VAL A 111 -11.98 7.54 7.05
CA VAL A 111 -11.17 7.00 5.95
C VAL A 111 -11.45 7.79 4.67
N HIS A 112 -10.46 7.80 3.78
CA HIS A 112 -10.56 8.32 2.43
C HIS A 112 -10.36 7.20 1.43
N GLN A 113 -11.31 7.03 0.51
CA GLN A 113 -11.12 6.16 -0.64
C GLN A 113 -10.60 7.00 -1.80
N LEU A 114 -9.44 6.63 -2.34
CA LEU A 114 -8.80 7.37 -3.42
C LEU A 114 -9.75 7.58 -4.60
N GLN A 115 -9.81 8.82 -5.06
CA GLN A 115 -10.45 9.25 -6.28
C GLN A 115 -9.40 9.45 -7.39
N PRO A 116 -9.78 9.34 -8.68
CA PRO A 116 -8.87 9.60 -9.78
C PRO A 116 -8.23 10.99 -9.66
N GLY A 117 -6.89 11.05 -9.70
CA GLY A 117 -6.14 12.30 -9.61
C GLY A 117 -5.80 12.75 -8.19
N ASP A 118 -6.23 12.01 -7.17
CA ASP A 118 -5.84 12.30 -5.79
C ASP A 118 -4.32 12.31 -5.62
N THR A 119 -3.87 13.26 -4.83
CA THR A 119 -2.51 13.34 -4.32
C THR A 119 -2.57 13.45 -2.80
N CYS A 120 -1.48 13.15 -2.10
CA CYS A 120 -1.45 13.41 -0.65
C CYS A 120 -1.80 14.89 -0.35
N GLU A 121 -1.33 15.84 -1.16
CA GLU A 121 -1.61 17.27 -0.98
C GLU A 121 -3.11 17.58 -1.14
N SER A 122 -3.74 17.11 -2.21
CA SER A 122 -5.17 17.40 -2.44
C SER A 122 -6.02 16.82 -1.31
N ILE A 123 -5.71 15.60 -0.88
CA ILE A 123 -6.40 14.96 0.25
C ILE A 123 -6.21 15.78 1.53
N GLU A 124 -4.99 16.21 1.85
CA GLU A 124 -4.73 17.02 3.05
C GLU A 124 -5.46 18.36 3.03
N ILE A 125 -5.51 19.03 1.87
CA ILE A 125 -6.20 20.31 1.71
C ILE A 125 -7.72 20.13 1.85
N ASP A 126 -8.28 19.11 1.21
CA ASP A 126 -9.72 18.89 1.18
C ASP A 126 -10.26 18.49 2.56
N HIS A 127 -9.44 17.76 3.32
CA HIS A 127 -9.74 17.20 4.65
C HIS A 127 -9.05 17.91 5.82
N ALA A 128 -8.59 19.15 5.63
CA ALA A 128 -7.89 19.91 6.66
C ALA A 128 -8.69 20.08 7.98
N ASP A 129 -10.02 20.03 7.92
CA ASP A 129 -10.92 20.09 9.07
C ASP A 129 -10.94 18.82 9.92
N VAL A 130 -10.70 17.64 9.32
CA VAL A 130 -10.70 16.36 10.03
C VAL A 130 -9.32 15.90 10.46
N LEU A 131 -8.25 16.34 9.77
CA LEU A 131 -6.88 15.93 10.09
C LEU A 131 -6.36 16.49 11.42
N ASN A 132 -6.98 17.55 11.96
CA ASN A 132 -6.67 18.11 13.29
C ASN A 132 -5.16 18.36 13.52
N GLY A 133 -4.46 18.85 12.48
CA GLY A 133 -3.01 19.13 12.52
C GLY A 133 -2.10 17.93 12.29
N ALA A 134 -2.63 16.74 12.05
CA ALA A 134 -1.88 15.60 11.51
C ALA A 134 -1.66 15.75 10.00
N THR A 135 -0.69 15.00 9.48
CA THR A 135 -0.40 14.91 8.04
C THR A 135 -0.84 13.55 7.52
N PHE A 136 -1.15 13.45 6.22
CA PHE A 136 -1.56 12.20 5.59
C PHE A 136 -0.49 11.12 5.73
N LEU A 137 0.79 11.48 5.60
CA LEU A 137 1.92 10.56 5.85
C LEU A 137 1.96 10.07 7.30
N SER A 138 1.74 10.95 8.28
CA SER A 138 1.77 10.57 9.71
C SER A 138 0.69 9.55 10.09
N LEU A 139 -0.43 9.55 9.36
CA LEU A 139 -1.56 8.64 9.58
C LEU A 139 -1.49 7.36 8.75
N ASN A 140 -0.61 7.33 7.74
CA ASN A 140 -0.45 6.24 6.78
C ASN A 140 1.04 5.90 6.61
N PRO A 141 1.71 5.38 7.66
CA PRO A 141 3.18 5.28 7.74
C PRO A 141 3.83 4.29 6.75
N TRP A 142 3.04 3.51 6.02
CA TRP A 142 3.53 2.72 4.87
C TRP A 142 3.93 3.59 3.69
N LEU A 143 3.43 4.83 3.63
CA LEU A 143 3.96 5.88 2.78
C LEU A 143 5.19 6.45 3.51
N GLN A 144 6.37 5.93 3.19
CA GLN A 144 7.59 6.22 3.95
C GLN A 144 8.13 7.62 3.64
N ASN A 145 7.82 8.13 2.45
CA ASN A 145 8.31 9.40 1.98
C ASN A 145 7.34 10.04 0.97
N TYR A 146 7.69 11.25 0.53
CA TYR A 146 6.90 11.97 -0.46
C TYR A 146 6.83 11.25 -1.82
N GLN A 147 7.87 10.51 -2.21
CA GLN A 147 7.87 9.80 -3.49
C GLN A 147 6.77 8.71 -3.52
N ASP A 148 6.36 8.20 -2.37
CA ASP A 148 5.22 7.27 -2.26
C ASP A 148 3.87 8.00 -2.48
N CYS A 149 3.79 9.30 -2.18
CA CYS A 149 2.62 10.13 -2.50
C CYS A 149 2.40 10.34 -3.99
N GLU A 150 3.45 10.26 -4.82
CA GLU A 150 3.31 10.29 -6.28
C GLU A 150 2.81 8.95 -6.83
N LYS A 151 2.81 7.91 -5.98
CA LYS A 151 2.51 6.52 -6.34
C LYS A 151 1.24 6.00 -5.67
N LEU A 152 0.41 6.86 -5.10
CA LEU A 152 -0.83 6.47 -4.42
C LEU A 152 -1.73 5.57 -5.28
N HIS A 153 -1.75 5.80 -6.59
CA HIS A 153 -2.56 5.05 -7.54
C HIS A 153 -1.87 3.81 -8.10
N LEU A 154 -0.62 3.53 -7.71
CA LEU A 154 0.12 2.37 -8.20
C LEU A 154 -0.25 1.13 -7.40
N ASN A 155 -0.53 0.04 -8.11
CA ASN A 155 -0.83 -1.29 -7.56
C ASN A 155 -1.99 -1.32 -6.54
N PRO A 156 -3.18 -0.78 -6.86
CA PRO A 156 -4.34 -0.87 -5.97
C PRO A 156 -4.75 -2.32 -5.68
N GLU A 157 -4.37 -3.26 -6.54
CA GLU A 157 -4.60 -4.69 -6.36
C GLU A 157 -3.77 -5.29 -5.21
N LEU A 158 -2.61 -4.71 -4.90
CA LEU A 158 -1.73 -5.18 -3.83
C LEU A 158 -2.36 -4.95 -2.46
N ALA A 159 -2.75 -3.70 -2.18
CA ALA A 159 -3.08 -3.25 -0.82
C ALA A 159 -4.37 -2.42 -0.74
N GLY A 160 -5.14 -2.31 -1.83
CA GLY A 160 -6.34 -1.48 -1.90
C GLY A 160 -6.04 0.03 -2.03
N THR A 161 -7.07 0.84 -1.79
CA THR A 161 -7.11 2.29 -2.06
C THR A 161 -7.77 3.11 -0.94
N VAL A 162 -7.88 2.54 0.27
CA VAL A 162 -8.53 3.18 1.41
C VAL A 162 -7.48 3.56 2.45
N TYR A 163 -7.42 4.84 2.78
CA TYR A 163 -6.42 5.44 3.67
C TYR A 163 -7.08 6.07 4.90
N CYS A 164 -6.33 6.20 5.97
CA CYS A 164 -6.81 6.84 7.19
C CYS A 164 -6.63 8.36 7.16
N LEU A 165 -7.63 9.06 7.68
CA LEU A 165 -7.59 10.50 7.99
C LEU A 165 -7.68 10.79 9.49
N GLY A 166 -7.60 9.76 10.33
CA GLY A 166 -7.47 9.86 11.78
C GLY A 166 -6.45 8.88 12.37
N ILE A 167 -6.19 9.02 13.66
CA ILE A 167 -5.26 8.14 14.38
C ILE A 167 -5.90 6.75 14.51
N GLN A 168 -5.15 5.71 14.10
CA GLN A 168 -5.60 4.32 14.23
C GLN A 168 -5.63 3.91 15.72
N GLY A 169 -6.79 3.44 16.19
CA GLY A 169 -7.01 3.00 17.57
C GLY A 169 -7.19 4.13 18.59
N GLY A 170 -7.24 5.39 18.16
CA GLY A 170 -7.50 6.54 19.03
C GLY A 170 -8.98 6.96 19.02
N TYR A 171 -9.49 7.44 20.15
CA TYR A 171 -10.74 8.20 20.22
C TYR A 171 -10.41 9.70 20.25
N PHE A 172 -10.93 10.49 19.31
CA PHE A 172 -10.88 11.96 19.43
C PHE A 172 -11.88 12.42 20.49
N GLY A 173 -11.40 12.66 21.72
CA GLY A 173 -12.00 13.70 22.55
C GLY A 173 -11.75 15.05 21.89
N SER A 174 -12.82 15.80 21.58
CA SER A 174 -12.77 17.14 20.97
C SER A 174 -11.64 18.02 21.56
N PRO A 175 -10.77 18.65 20.75
CA PRO A 175 -9.65 19.40 21.29
C PRO A 175 -10.09 20.81 21.68
N GLN A 176 -9.76 21.25 22.90
CA GLN A 176 -9.89 22.65 23.29
C GLN A 176 -8.92 23.59 22.56
N ASN A 177 -8.04 23.10 21.68
CA ASN A 177 -7.09 23.93 20.93
C ASN A 177 -6.95 23.54 19.44
N ALA A 178 -8.02 23.04 18.80
CA ALA A 178 -8.01 22.74 17.37
C ALA A 178 -7.92 24.04 16.56
N TRP A 179 -6.93 24.12 15.67
CA TRP A 179 -6.81 25.21 14.70
C TRP A 179 -8.12 25.40 13.93
N ASN A 180 -8.53 26.66 13.74
CA ASN A 180 -9.69 27.03 12.93
C ASN A 180 -9.39 26.80 11.43
N PRO A 181 -10.08 25.88 10.73
CA PRO A 181 -9.79 25.50 9.33
C PRO A 181 -10.22 26.55 8.28
N VAL A 182 -10.70 27.73 8.66
CA VAL A 182 -11.19 28.76 7.72
C VAL A 182 -10.10 29.39 6.83
N SER A 183 -8.82 29.07 7.01
CA SER A 183 -7.73 29.77 6.31
C SER A 183 -7.12 29.05 5.09
N LEU A 184 -7.22 27.72 4.92
CA LEU A 184 -6.53 27.05 3.79
C LEU A 184 -7.33 27.03 2.48
N LYS A 185 -8.66 26.82 2.56
CA LYS A 185 -9.55 26.73 1.38
C LYS A 185 -9.69 28.05 0.60
N ASN A 186 -9.30 29.17 1.21
CA ASN A 186 -9.43 30.53 0.64
C ASN A 186 -8.08 31.19 0.26
N MET A 187 -6.95 30.50 0.39
CA MET A 187 -5.62 31.09 0.12
C MET A 187 -5.20 30.95 -1.34
N LYS A 188 -4.69 32.05 -1.92
CA LYS A 188 -4.07 32.04 -3.26
C LYS A 188 -2.85 31.12 -3.27
N THR A 189 -2.55 30.53 -4.43
CA THR A 189 -1.50 29.51 -4.63
C THR A 189 -0.12 29.85 -4.03
N GLY A 190 0.23 31.13 -3.85
CA GLY A 190 1.49 31.60 -3.24
C GLY A 190 1.45 31.94 -1.74
N GLU A 191 0.28 31.95 -1.09
CA GLU A 191 0.13 32.33 0.34
C GLU A 191 0.01 31.12 1.28
N ARG A 192 -0.22 29.92 0.72
CA ARG A 192 -0.36 28.65 1.44
C ARG A 192 0.91 28.19 2.19
N GLY A 193 2.06 28.80 1.90
CA GLY A 193 3.37 28.43 2.48
C GLY A 193 3.66 28.94 3.89
N ARG A 194 2.71 29.54 4.63
CA ARG A 194 2.97 30.14 5.96
C ARG A 194 2.21 29.54 7.16
N TYR A 195 1.31 28.58 6.96
CA TYR A 195 0.35 28.18 8.01
C TYR A 195 0.44 26.72 8.50
N GLY A 196 1.61 26.09 8.41
CA GLY A 196 1.84 24.80 9.08
C GLY A 196 2.57 25.01 10.40
N LEU A 197 1.88 25.25 11.52
CA LEU A 197 2.51 25.26 12.85
C LEU A 197 1.58 24.68 13.94
N SER A 198 1.97 23.53 14.48
CA SER A 198 1.54 23.01 15.79
C SER A 198 2.30 23.76 16.92
N PRO A 199 1.77 23.90 18.16
CA PRO A 199 2.06 25.00 19.07
C PRO A 199 3.32 24.83 19.93
N ARG A 200 4.41 24.28 19.39
CA ARG A 200 5.70 24.24 20.10
C ARG A 200 6.81 24.85 19.26
N GLY A 201 6.86 26.18 19.25
CA GLY A 201 8.06 27.00 19.48
C GLY A 201 9.32 26.80 18.62
N ASN A 202 9.38 25.86 17.68
CA ASN A 202 10.59 25.52 16.96
C ASN A 202 10.29 25.60 15.47
N ALA A 203 10.83 26.62 14.81
CA ALA A 203 10.68 26.86 13.39
C ALA A 203 11.33 25.73 12.56
N PHE A 204 10.55 24.76 12.07
CA PHE A 204 11.03 23.80 11.06
C PHE A 204 9.90 23.27 10.17
N GLY A 205 10.03 23.50 8.86
CA GLY A 205 9.51 22.64 7.79
C GLY A 205 8.03 22.79 7.43
N LEU A 206 7.78 23.16 6.17
CA LEU A 206 6.51 22.83 5.51
C LEU A 206 6.29 21.31 5.60
N ASP A 207 5.04 20.87 5.78
CA ASP A 207 4.64 19.48 5.59
C ASP A 207 5.31 18.91 4.32
N PRO A 208 5.93 17.70 4.33
CA PRO A 208 6.67 17.19 3.17
C PRO A 208 5.84 17.11 1.88
N CYS A 209 4.54 16.82 1.98
CA CYS A 209 3.59 16.79 0.87
C CYS A 209 3.32 18.17 0.30
N VAL A 210 3.00 19.13 1.16
CA VAL A 210 2.79 20.54 0.77
C VAL A 210 4.09 21.18 0.28
N ALA A 211 5.22 20.88 0.92
CA ALA A 211 6.54 21.41 0.56
C ALA A 211 6.96 20.98 -0.85
N HIS A 212 6.74 19.71 -1.21
CA HIS A 212 7.10 19.22 -2.53
C HIS A 212 6.17 19.72 -3.62
N ALA A 213 4.86 19.81 -3.34
CA ALA A 213 3.91 20.39 -4.27
C ALA A 213 4.22 21.86 -4.61
N LEU A 214 4.62 22.65 -3.61
CA LEU A 214 5.08 24.02 -3.82
C LEU A 214 6.36 24.05 -4.66
N LYS A 215 7.33 23.14 -4.43
CA LYS A 215 8.53 23.01 -5.28
C LYS A 215 8.18 22.66 -6.73
N LYS A 216 7.24 21.73 -6.97
CA LYS A 216 6.75 21.39 -8.32
C LYS A 216 6.08 22.57 -9.00
N SER A 217 5.21 23.29 -8.28
CA SER A 217 4.51 24.46 -8.81
C SER A 217 5.49 25.57 -9.23
N VAL A 218 6.54 25.80 -8.44
CA VAL A 218 7.62 26.75 -8.77
C VAL A 218 8.44 26.27 -9.98
N ALA A 219 8.72 24.97 -10.09
CA ALA A 219 9.43 24.41 -11.24
C ALA A 219 8.62 24.50 -12.55
N VAL A 220 7.29 24.31 -12.49
CA VAL A 220 6.40 24.48 -13.65
C VAL A 220 6.29 25.94 -14.05
N ALA A 221 6.27 26.87 -13.08
CA ALA A 221 6.28 28.31 -13.35
C ALA A 221 7.61 28.77 -14.01
N ASN A 222 8.72 28.08 -13.71
CA ASN A 222 10.05 28.36 -14.24
C ASN A 222 10.47 27.35 -15.32
N GLY A 223 9.66 27.18 -16.38
CA GLY A 223 10.00 26.32 -17.52
C GLY A 223 11.42 26.59 -18.10
N PRO A 224 11.97 25.68 -18.93
CA PRO A 224 13.34 25.82 -19.45
C PRO A 224 13.53 27.19 -20.11
N PRO A 225 14.68 27.86 -19.93
CA PRO A 225 14.88 29.20 -20.44
C PRO A 225 14.68 29.19 -21.96
N ASN A 226 13.59 29.82 -22.41
CA ASN A 226 13.41 30.17 -23.81
C ASN A 226 14.50 31.19 -24.15
N PHE A 227 15.55 30.75 -24.85
CA PHE A 227 16.45 31.66 -25.57
C PHE A 227 15.71 32.23 -26.78
N GLY A 228 14.70 33.06 -26.51
CA GLY A 228 14.02 33.89 -27.50
C GLY A 228 14.59 35.30 -27.44
N SER A 229 15.30 35.68 -28.50
CA SER A 229 15.87 37.00 -28.73
C SER A 229 14.76 38.09 -28.79
N GLY A 230 14.71 38.95 -27.77
CA GLY A 230 13.84 40.13 -27.69
C GLY A 230 14.39 41.16 -26.70
N PRO A 231 14.18 42.48 -26.90
CA PRO A 231 15.15 43.51 -26.54
C PRO A 231 15.19 43.85 -25.05
N MET A 232 16.39 44.13 -24.57
CA MET A 232 16.68 44.55 -23.19
C MET A 232 16.01 45.87 -22.84
N LEU A 233 15.11 45.84 -21.85
CA LEU A 233 14.71 47.04 -21.12
C LEU A 233 15.78 47.36 -20.05
N LYS A 234 16.49 48.46 -20.27
CA LYS A 234 17.38 49.10 -19.29
C LYS A 234 16.59 49.48 -18.03
N GLY A 235 16.95 48.87 -16.91
CA GLY A 235 16.56 49.32 -15.56
C GLY A 235 17.83 49.48 -14.72
N THR A 236 18.10 50.71 -14.32
CA THR A 236 19.31 51.21 -13.66
C THR A 236 19.61 50.54 -12.32
N ILE A 237 20.85 50.05 -12.17
CA ILE A 237 21.49 49.78 -10.88
C ILE A 237 22.09 51.09 -10.37
N SER A 238 21.85 51.43 -9.11
CA SER A 238 22.74 52.33 -8.35
C SER A 238 22.86 51.86 -6.89
N PRO A 239 24.01 52.11 -6.24
CA PRO A 239 24.63 51.17 -5.31
C PRO A 239 24.46 51.53 -3.83
N ALA A 240 24.87 50.57 -3.00
CA ALA A 240 24.97 50.60 -1.54
C ALA A 240 25.48 51.92 -0.94
N SER A 241 24.84 52.36 0.15
CA SER A 241 25.44 53.29 1.11
C SER A 241 25.84 52.53 2.37
N ASN A 242 27.15 52.34 2.55
CA ASN A 242 27.78 52.08 3.84
C ASN A 242 27.44 53.19 4.83
N ARG A 243 27.13 52.84 6.08
CA ARG A 243 27.43 53.70 7.22
C ARG A 243 27.93 52.82 8.37
N THR A 244 29.21 53.00 8.68
CA THR A 244 29.92 52.48 9.85
C THR A 244 29.68 53.39 11.07
N ASP A 245 30.09 52.88 12.25
CA ASP A 245 30.42 53.59 13.51
C ASP A 245 29.26 53.75 14.53
N PHE A 246 29.37 53.49 15.85
CA PHE A 246 30.41 52.99 16.78
C PHE A 246 29.82 52.92 18.25
N TRP A 247 30.32 51.99 19.11
CA TRP A 247 30.33 51.84 20.62
C TRP A 247 29.04 51.68 21.48
N HIS A 248 28.89 50.55 22.24
CA HIS A 248 29.04 50.31 23.72
C HIS A 248 28.07 51.13 24.61
N SER A 249 27.40 50.70 25.68
CA SER A 249 27.57 49.72 26.79
C SER A 249 26.15 49.59 27.43
N HIS A 250 25.68 48.52 28.07
CA HIS A 250 26.10 47.82 29.29
C HIS A 250 25.37 46.47 29.37
#